data_AF-A0A1C6Q206-F1
#
_entry.id   AF-A0A1C6Q206-F1
#
_cell.length_a   1.000
_cell.length_b   1.000
_cell.length_c   1.000
_cell.angle_alpha   90.00
_cell.angle_beta   90.00
_cell.angle_gamma   90.00
#
_symmetry.space_group_name_H-M   'P 1'
#
loop_
_entity.id
_entity.type
_entity.pdbx_description
1 polymer ?
#
loop_
_entity_poly.entity_id
_entity_poly.type
_entity_poly.pdbx_seq_one_letter_code
_entity_poly.pdbx_strand_id
1 'polypeptide(L)' 'MSQTTRVRLVRTGWLAVGSVVLAGVFALYAQPAFLVTMIDQLWACF' A
#
# COMPACT_ATOMS: atom_id res chain seq x y z
N MET A 1 22.30 -5.11 -23.37
CA MET A 1 21.19 -4.42 -22.66
C MET A 1 21.67 -3.05 -22.23
N SER A 2 21.19 -1.98 -22.85
CA SER A 2 21.63 -0.61 -22.55
C SER A 2 21.28 -0.21 -21.11
N GLN A 3 22.19 0.53 -20.47
CA GLN A 3 22.07 1.01 -19.09
C GLN A 3 20.76 1.77 -18.84
N THR A 4 20.27 2.49 -19.85
CA THR A 4 18.99 3.21 -19.84
C THR A 4 17.78 2.30 -19.66
N THR A 5 17.78 1.10 -20.26
CA THR A 5 16.67 0.15 -20.13
C THR A 5 16.60 -0.45 -18.72
N ARG A 6 17.76 -0.70 -18.09
CA ARG A 6 17.82 -1.19 -16.70
C ARG A 6 17.28 -0.15 -15.71
N VAL A 7 17.66 1.12 -15.85
CA VAL A 7 17.17 2.20 -14.97
C VAL A 7 15.66 2.39 -15.12
N ARG A 8 15.14 2.31 -16.36
CA ARG A 8 13.69 2.36 -16.61
C ARG A 8 12.96 1.19 -15.95
N LEU A 9 13.47 -0.04 -16.10
CA LEU A 9 12.91 -1.24 -15.48
C LEU A 9 12.87 -1.16 -13.95
N VAL A 10 13.96 -0.70 -13.33
CA VAL A 10 14.01 -0.53 -11.87
C VAL A 10 13.03 0.54 -11.40
N ARG A 11 12.94 1.67 -12.13
CA ARG A 11 11.98 2.73 -11.82
C ARG A 11 10.53 2.26 -11.94
N THR A 12 10.19 1.56 -13.02
CA THR A 12 8.84 1.00 -13.20
C THR A 12 8.54 -0.08 -12.17
N GLY A 13 9.55 -0.87 -11.78
CA GLY A 13 9.43 -1.85 -10.71
C GLY A 13 9.08 -1.19 -9.37
N TRP A 14 9.78 -0.12 -9.01
CA TRP A 14 9.47 0.64 -7.79
C TRP A 14 8.10 1.28 -7.80
N LEU A 15 7.68 1.83 -8.94
CA LEU A 15 6.32 2.37 -9.09
C LEU A 15 5.27 1.29 -8.90
N ALA A 16 5.45 0.12 -9.54
CA ALA A 16 4.52 -1.00 -9.42
C ALA A 16 4.40 -1.48 -7.95
N VAL A 17 5.53 -1.64 -7.25
CA VAL A 17 5.54 -2.00 -5.82
C VAL A 17 4.77 -0.97 -5.00
N GLY A 18 5.04 0.32 -5.20
CA GLY A 18 4.32 1.39 -4.52
C GLY A 18 2.81 1.34 -4.77
N SER A 19 2.40 1.15 -6.03
CA SER A 19 0.98 1.04 -6.41
C SER A 19 0.30 -0.15 -5.74
N VAL A 20 0.96 -1.31 -5.67
CA VAL A 20 0.42 -2.52 -5.02
C VAL A 20 0.21 -2.27 -3.52
N VAL A 21 1.18 -1.65 -2.84
CA VAL A 21 1.07 -1.31 -1.42
C VAL A 21 -0.09 -0.35 -1.17
N LEU A 22 -0.19 0.73 -1.96
CA LEU A 22 -1.27 1.70 -1.84
C LEU A 22 -2.64 1.07 -2.09
N ALA A 23 -2.76 0.22 -3.11
CA ALA A 23 -3.99 -0.49 -3.40
C ALA A 23 -4.39 -1.44 -2.26
N GLY A 24 -3.42 -2.13 -1.63
CA GLY A 24 -3.67 -2.96 -0.46
C GLY A 24 -4.21 -2.16 0.73
N VAL A 25 -3.55 -1.05 1.08
CA VAL A 25 -4.02 -0.16 2.17
C VAL A 25 -5.41 0.39 1.87
N PHE A 26 -5.67 0.82 0.63
CA PHE A 26 -6.98 1.28 0.21
C PHE A 26 -8.05 0.19 0.37
N ALA A 27 -7.75 -1.06 -0.03
CA ALA A 27 -8.68 -2.18 0.12
C ALA A 27 -8.99 -2.48 1.60
N LEU A 28 -7.99 -2.42 2.47
CA LEU A 28 -8.15 -2.56 3.93
C LEU A 28 -9.06 -1.47 4.51
N TYR A 29 -8.88 -0.22 4.09
CA TYR A 29 -9.73 0.89 4.54
C TYR A 29 -11.13 0.89 3.91
N ALA A 30 -11.30 0.29 2.72
CA ALA A 30 -12.63 0.11 2.14
C ALA A 30 -13.46 -0.95 2.90
N GLN A 31 -12.84 -1.76 3.76
CA GLN A 31 -13.54 -2.74 4.59
C GLN A 31 -14.02 -2.09 5.90
N PRO A 32 -15.33 -1.90 6.09
CA PRO A 32 -15.87 -1.20 7.25
C PRO A 32 -15.58 -1.93 8.57
N ALA A 33 -15.59 -3.26 8.55
CA ALA A 33 -15.29 -4.07 9.74
C ALA A 33 -13.85 -3.86 10.23
N PHE A 34 -12.87 -3.71 9.33
CA PHE A 34 -11.47 -3.48 9.70
C PHE A 34 -11.32 -2.12 10.40
N LEU A 35 -11.88 -1.06 9.82
CA LEU A 35 -11.84 0.28 10.41
C LEU A 35 -12.48 0.32 11.80
N VAL A 36 -13.65 -0.30 11.96
CA VAL A 36 -14.36 -0.34 13.26
C VAL A 36 -13.52 -1.08 14.31
N THR A 37 -13.01 -2.27 14.01
CA THR A 37 -12.18 -3.04 14.96
C THR A 37 -10.87 -2.34 15.36
N MET A 38 -10.26 -1.59 14.44
CA MET A 38 -9.05 -0.82 14.73
C MET A 38 -9.36 0.37 15.65
N ILE A 39 -10.46 1.06 15.37
CA ILE A 39 -10.95 2.19 16.19
C ILE A 39 -11.37 1.73 17.57
N ASP A 40 -12.10 0.62 17.71
CA ASP A 40 -12.48 0.04 19.01
C ASP A 40 -11.24 -0.21 19.89
N GLN A 41 -10.16 -0.75 19.31
CA GLN A 41 -8.91 -0.97 20.04
C GLN A 41 -8.19 0.33 20.42
N LEU A 42 -8.20 1.34 19.54
CA LEU A 42 -7.60 2.65 19.84
C LEU A 42 -8.34 3.35 20.98
N TRP A 43 -9.68 3.32 20.92
CA TRP A 43 -10.55 3.96 21.91
C TRP A 43 -10.60 3.20 23.22
N ALA A 44 -10.32 1.89 23.24
CA ALA A 44 -10.21 1.14 24.49
C ALA A 44 -9.09 1.63 25.42
N CYS A 45 -8.09 2.35 24.89
CA CYS A 45 -6.99 2.94 25.65
C CYS A 45 -7.23 4.39 26.09
N PHE A 46 -8.28 5.05 25.59
CA PHE A 46 -8.67 6.42 25.94
C PHE A 46 -9.81 6.39 26.95
#